data_AF-A0A529MFE8-F1
#
_entry.id   AF-A0A529MFE8-F1
#
_cell.length_a   1.000
_cell.length_b   1.000
_cell.length_c   1.000
_cell.angle_alpha   90.00
_cell.angle_beta   90.00
_cell.angle_gamma   90.00
#
_symmetry.space_group_name_H-M   'P 1'
#
loop_
_entity.id
_entity.type
_entity.pdbx_description
1 polymer ?
#
loop_
_entity_poly.entity_id
_entity_poly.type
_entity_poly.pdbx_seq_one_letter_code
_entity_poly.pdbx_strand_id
1 'polypeptide(L)'
;PMTSHGGRYVIVFNGELYNHGEMRTLLDREHGDRAWRGHSDTEVLLAAIEELGLKQALELATGMFAFGLWDRKERTLLLGRDRLGEKPLYYG
;
A
#
# COMPACT_ATOMS: atom_id res chain seq x y z
N PRO A 1 -12.05 3.00 -0.21
CA PRO A 1 -11.32 2.15 0.77
C PRO A 1 -11.14 0.75 0.18
N MET A 2 -9.98 0.14 0.37
CA MET A 2 -9.66 -1.20 -0.13
C MET A 2 -9.22 -2.09 1.02
N THR A 3 -9.66 -3.35 1.02
CA THR A 3 -9.32 -4.34 2.03
C THR A 3 -8.31 -5.33 1.47
N SER A 4 -7.28 -5.66 2.25
CA SER A 4 -6.24 -6.63 1.86
C SER A 4 -6.80 -8.03 1.63
N HIS A 5 -6.05 -8.92 1.00
CA HIS A 5 -6.54 -10.26 0.68
C HIS A 5 -6.77 -11.08 1.94
N GLY A 6 -5.82 -11.06 2.87
CA GLY A 6 -5.94 -11.69 4.20
C GLY A 6 -6.91 -10.97 5.12
N GLY A 7 -7.43 -9.81 4.72
CA GLY A 7 -8.37 -9.04 5.52
C GLY A 7 -7.76 -8.49 6.81
N ARG A 8 -6.45 -8.39 6.96
CA ARG A 8 -5.91 -7.67 8.12
C ARG A 8 -6.01 -6.16 7.95
N TYR A 9 -5.71 -5.67 6.75
CA TYR A 9 -5.53 -4.24 6.51
C TYR A 9 -6.68 -3.65 5.69
N VAL A 10 -7.02 -2.39 5.98
CA VAL A 10 -7.91 -1.57 5.17
C VAL A 10 -7.21 -0.26 4.87
N ILE A 11 -7.15 0.14 3.60
CA ILE A 11 -6.46 1.35 3.16
C ILE A 11 -7.41 2.33 2.48
N VAL A 12 -7.21 3.62 2.75
CA VAL A 12 -7.64 4.72 1.89
C VAL A 12 -6.39 5.36 1.32
N PHE A 13 -6.36 5.58 0.02
CA PHE A 13 -5.17 6.02 -0.70
C PHE A 13 -5.55 7.14 -1.67
N ASN A 14 -4.76 8.19 -1.70
CA ASN A 14 -4.87 9.29 -2.67
C ASN A 14 -3.49 9.56 -3.24
N GLY A 15 -3.33 9.39 -4.54
CA GLY A 15 -2.04 9.47 -5.19
C GLY A 15 -1.89 8.49 -6.33
N GLU A 16 -0.66 8.32 -6.75
CA GLU A 16 -0.24 7.37 -7.77
C GLU A 16 1.07 6.70 -7.34
N LEU A 17 1.10 5.37 -7.37
CA LEU A 17 2.33 4.59 -7.20
C LEU A 17 2.91 4.27 -8.59
N TYR A 18 3.87 5.07 -9.04
CA TYR A 18 4.42 4.98 -10.40
C TYR A 18 5.09 3.65 -10.70
N ASN A 19 5.74 3.04 -9.71
CA ASN A 19 6.42 1.75 -9.87
C ASN A 19 5.54 0.54 -9.51
N HIS A 20 4.20 0.69 -9.55
CA HIS A 20 3.28 -0.40 -9.22
C HIS A 20 3.47 -1.65 -10.08
N GLY A 21 3.84 -1.50 -11.36
CA GLY A 21 4.11 -2.63 -12.25
C GLY A 21 5.32 -3.46 -11.81
N GLU A 22 6.43 -2.79 -11.48
CA GLU A 22 7.66 -3.43 -11.01
C GLU A 22 7.45 -4.09 -9.64
N MET A 23 6.77 -3.41 -8.72
CA MET A 23 6.44 -3.96 -7.40
C MET A 23 5.53 -5.17 -7.51
N ARG A 24 4.55 -5.16 -8.43
CA ARG A 24 3.69 -6.32 -8.69
C ARG A 24 4.52 -7.52 -9.15
N THR A 25 5.37 -7.33 -10.16
CA THR A 25 6.26 -8.41 -10.65
C THR A 25 7.19 -8.93 -9.55
N LEU A 26 7.72 -8.05 -8.70
CA LEU A 26 8.54 -8.44 -7.55
C LEU A 26 7.76 -9.33 -6.58
N LEU A 27 6.54 -8.92 -6.22
CA LEU A 27 5.67 -9.66 -5.30
C LEU A 27 5.26 -11.01 -5.87
N ASP A 28 4.89 -11.07 -7.16
CA ASP A 28 4.51 -12.32 -7.83
C ASP A 28 5.70 -13.30 -7.89
N ARG A 29 6.92 -12.77 -8.09
CA ARG A 29 8.16 -13.58 -8.11
C ARG A 29 8.53 -14.13 -6.74
N GLU A 30 8.42 -13.32 -5.69
CA GLU A 30 8.94 -13.68 -4.36
C GLU A 30 7.92 -14.40 -3.48
N HIS A 31 6.62 -14.15 -3.69
CA HIS A 31 5.54 -14.68 -2.85
C HIS A 31 4.49 -15.48 -3.65
N GLY A 32 4.68 -15.61 -4.96
CA GLY A 32 3.76 -16.31 -5.85
C GLY A 32 2.65 -15.40 -6.41
N ASP A 33 1.99 -15.90 -7.46
CA ASP A 33 0.92 -15.17 -8.14
C ASP A 33 -0.26 -14.95 -7.20
N ARG A 34 -0.72 -13.71 -7.15
CA ARG A 34 -1.84 -13.31 -6.31
C ARG A 34 -3.11 -13.34 -7.16
N ALA A 35 -4.23 -13.70 -6.56
CA ALA A 35 -5.53 -13.49 -7.18
C ALA A 35 -5.88 -11.98 -7.21
N TRP A 36 -5.10 -11.22 -7.97
CA TRP A 36 -5.22 -9.79 -8.16
C TRP A 36 -6.64 -9.46 -8.63
N ARG A 37 -7.30 -8.52 -7.96
CA ARG A 37 -8.65 -8.09 -8.31
C ARG A 37 -8.65 -7.14 -9.51
N GLY A 38 -7.53 -6.46 -9.75
CA GLY A 38 -7.33 -5.66 -10.94
C GLY A 38 -5.89 -5.21 -11.15
N HIS A 39 -5.76 -3.98 -11.67
CA HIS A 39 -4.49 -3.32 -11.95
C HIS A 39 -4.29 -2.07 -11.09
N SER A 40 -5.01 -1.96 -9.98
CA SER A 40 -4.93 -0.79 -9.10
C SER A 40 -3.58 -0.76 -8.41
N ASP A 41 -2.94 0.40 -8.47
CA ASP A 41 -1.70 0.73 -7.78
C ASP A 41 -1.84 0.64 -6.25
N THR A 42 -3.00 1.04 -5.72
CA THR A 42 -3.39 0.89 -4.31
C THR A 42 -3.40 -0.58 -3.88
N GLU A 43 -3.84 -1.48 -4.76
CA GLU A 43 -3.85 -2.92 -4.48
C GLU A 43 -2.43 -3.46 -4.36
N VAL A 44 -1.52 -3.00 -5.22
CA VAL A 44 -0.09 -3.38 -5.18
C VAL A 44 0.56 -2.91 -3.89
N LEU A 45 0.34 -1.66 -3.48
CA LEU A 45 0.87 -1.15 -2.21
C LEU A 45 0.33 -1.94 -1.03
N LEU A 46 -0.98 -2.22 -1.01
CA LEU A 46 -1.61 -2.96 0.08
C LEU A 46 -1.12 -4.41 0.18
N ALA A 47 -0.90 -5.07 -0.96
CA ALA A 47 -0.31 -6.39 -1.01
C ALA A 47 1.15 -6.39 -0.52
N ALA A 48 1.95 -5.38 -0.91
CA ALA A 48 3.30 -5.22 -0.39
C ALA A 48 3.32 -5.05 1.13
N ILE A 49 2.41 -4.24 1.68
CA ILE A 49 2.29 -4.04 3.13
C ILE A 49 1.90 -5.33 3.85
N GLU A 50 1.02 -6.14 3.25
CA GLU A 50 0.56 -7.40 3.85
C GLU A 50 1.70 -8.42 4.00
N GLU A 51 2.70 -8.38 3.13
CA GLU A 51 3.69 -9.44 2.95
C GLU A 51 5.08 -9.05 3.43
N LEU A 52 5.52 -7.84 3.07
CA LEU A 52 6.81 -7.28 3.42
C LEU A 52 6.72 -6.45 4.71
N GLY A 53 5.51 -6.09 5.12
CA GLY A 53 5.28 -5.12 6.18
C GLY A 53 5.38 -3.67 5.70
N LEU A 54 4.86 -2.75 6.52
CA LEU A 54 4.70 -1.35 6.14
C LEU A 54 6.01 -0.66 5.75
N LYS A 55 7.07 -0.80 6.57
CA LYS A 55 8.32 -0.07 6.36
C LYS A 55 8.98 -0.44 5.03
N GLN A 56 9.13 -1.73 4.78
CA GLN A 56 9.78 -2.22 3.56
C GLN A 56 8.94 -1.92 2.31
N ALA A 57 7.61 -2.02 2.41
CA ALA A 57 6.72 -1.61 1.32
C ALA A 57 6.89 -0.13 0.95
N LEU A 58 7.04 0.77 1.95
CA LEU A 58 7.27 2.19 1.71
C LEU A 58 8.66 2.52 1.17
N GLU A 59 9.68 1.75 1.55
CA GLU A 59 11.04 1.90 0.99
C GLU A 59 11.10 1.57 -0.50
N LEU A 60 10.27 0.62 -0.95
CA LEU A 60 10.13 0.26 -2.36
C LEU A 60 9.22 1.22 -3.13
N ALA A 61 8.28 1.88 -2.45
CA ALA A 61 7.25 2.69 -3.10
C ALA A 61 7.83 3.97 -3.72
N THR A 62 7.61 4.14 -5.03
CA THR A 62 7.97 5.36 -5.77
C THR A 62 6.72 5.98 -6.34
N GLY A 63 6.40 7.19 -5.91
CA GLY A 63 5.18 7.88 -6.32
C GLY A 63 4.88 9.10 -5.47
N MET A 64 3.74 9.70 -5.75
CA MET A 64 3.14 10.75 -4.92
C MET A 64 1.90 10.17 -4.24
N PHE A 65 1.81 10.22 -2.93
CA PHE A 65 0.67 9.63 -2.24
C PHE A 65 0.50 10.11 -0.81
N ALA A 66 -0.75 10.05 -0.37
CA ALA A 66 -1.15 10.11 1.02
C ALA A 66 -2.10 8.94 1.28
N PHE A 67 -1.95 8.28 2.43
CA PHE A 67 -2.82 7.16 2.78
C PHE A 67 -3.13 7.09 4.27
N GLY A 68 -4.26 6.47 4.57
CA GLY A 68 -4.61 5.97 5.89
C GLY A 68 -4.75 4.46 5.84
N LEU A 69 -3.98 3.76 6.66
CA LEU A 69 -3.97 2.31 6.78
C LEU A 69 -4.48 1.91 8.17
N TRP A 70 -5.58 1.18 8.19
CA TRP A 70 -6.14 0.60 9.40
C TRP A 70 -5.70 -0.86 9.54
N ASP A 71 -4.97 -1.16 10.61
CA ASP A 71 -4.67 -2.54 11.01
C ASP A 71 -5.80 -3.06 11.92
N ARG A 72 -6.61 -3.99 11.40
CA ARG A 72 -7.74 -4.56 12.16
C ARG A 72 -7.30 -5.45 13.32
N LYS A 73 -6.09 -6.03 13.24
CA LYS A 73 -5.56 -6.91 14.28
C LYS A 73 -5.07 -6.10 15.46
N GLU A 74 -4.22 -5.11 15.20
CA GLU A 74 -3.61 -4.27 16.24
C GLU A 74 -4.49 -3.08 16.64
N ARG A 75 -5.57 -2.82 15.89
CA ARG A 75 -6.50 -1.69 16.08
C ARG A 75 -5.79 -0.33 16.04
N THR A 76 -4.87 -0.20 15.10
CA THR A 76 -4.02 1.00 14.94
C THR A 76 -4.27 1.64 13.59
N LEU A 77 -4.40 2.97 13.60
CA LEU A 77 -4.43 3.80 12.39
C LEU A 77 -3.04 4.33 12.11
N LEU A 78 -2.51 4.00 10.93
CA LEU A 78 -1.23 4.48 10.43
C LEU A 78 -1.50 5.45 9.29
N LEU A 79 -0.96 6.66 9.39
CA LEU A 79 -1.06 7.69 8.36
C LEU A 79 0.31 7.82 7.69
N GLY A 80 0.33 7.83 6.35
CA GLY A 80 1.54 7.92 5.56
C GLY A 80 1.41 8.93 4.43
N ARG A 81 2.53 9.55 4.06
CA ARG A 81 2.65 10.52 2.98
C ARG A 81 3.96 10.30 2.24
N ASP A 82 3.99 10.65 0.95
CA ASP A 82 5.19 10.59 0.12
C ASP A 82 6.31 11.51 0.65
N ARG A 83 7.54 11.24 0.20
CA ARG A 83 8.76 11.86 0.71
C ARG A 83 8.80 13.38 0.58
N LEU A 84 8.21 13.92 -0.48
CA LEU A 84 8.21 15.36 -0.75
C LEU A 84 6.95 16.04 -0.23
N GLY A 85 5.97 15.25 0.20
CA GLY A 85 4.68 15.72 0.63
C GLY A 85 3.90 16.34 -0.52
N GLU A 86 3.84 15.69 -1.66
CA GLU A 86 3.10 16.22 -2.80
C GLU A 86 1.58 16.14 -2.57
N LYS A 87 1.07 15.05 -1.97
CA LYS A 87 -0.35 14.93 -1.63
C LYS A 87 -0.65 15.44 -0.22
N PRO A 88 -1.65 16.33 -0.01
CA PRO A 88 -1.97 16.85 1.31
C PRO A 88 -2.55 15.77 2.22
N LEU A 89 -2.13 15.77 3.49
CA LEU A 89 -2.70 14.95 4.56
C LEU A 89 -2.80 15.81 5.82
N TYR A 90 -4.01 15.89 6.38
CA TYR A 90 -4.31 16.67 7.58
C TYR A 90 -4.75 15.71 8.70
N TYR A 91 -4.28 15.94 9.92
CA TYR A 91 -4.67 15.21 11.13
C TYR A 91 -4.91 16.20 12.28
N GLY A 92 -5.77 15.84 13.24
CA GLY A 92 -6.16 16.69 14.38
C GLY A 92 -6.85 15.90 15.47
#